data_AF-A0A821W8X1-F1
#
_entry.id   AF-A0A821W8X1-F1
#
_cell.length_a   1.000
_cell.length_b   1.000
_cell.length_c   1.000
_cell.angle_alpha   90.00
_cell.angle_beta   90.00
_cell.angle_gamma   90.00
#
_symmetry.space_group_name_H-M   'P 1'
#
loop_
_entity.id
_entity.type
_entity.pdbx_description
1 polymer ?
#
loop_
_entity_poly.entity_id
_entity_poly.type
_entity_poly.pdbx_seq_one_letter_code
_entity_poly.pdbx_strand_id
1 'polypeptide(L)'
;MVQAQQLATIENDDDIRWNQEQLKDENEKQTWERSRLLSDIQDVKREKKIALSPSGYHIFLKILAMNRPEWTIILVGCVACLTSGALQSIGIVLLIEMVNAFEYCTYAQRSHQVIMIALLFLLLSVGCLFIRFIQFTAFAVAGSKLTQRVRSKAFTCLLRQEVAYFDEPENSSGALCARLSSDAMALQEMSGTRLSIIVETFSMLAFGISLGFYFSWHLTLIVCVVLPIIIAGCVLDIYLQMKVSDATGLALQCASS
;
A
#
# COMPACT_ATOMS: atom_id res chain seq x y z
N MET A 1 63.79 42.05 35.06
CA MET A 1 62.78 41.13 35.65
C MET A 1 61.35 41.57 35.35
N VAL A 2 61.01 42.86 35.47
CA VAL A 2 59.64 43.38 35.18
C VAL A 2 59.20 43.18 33.71
N GLN A 3 60.08 43.35 32.72
CA GLN A 3 59.75 43.16 31.30
C GLN A 3 59.40 41.71 30.90
N ALA A 4 60.07 40.72 31.50
CA ALA A 4 59.79 39.30 31.23
C ALA A 4 58.43 38.88 31.79
N GLN A 5 58.02 39.47 32.91
CA GLN A 5 56.74 39.18 33.54
C GLN A 5 55.58 39.83 32.79
N GLN A 6 55.79 41.01 32.19
CA GLN A 6 54.81 41.66 31.30
C GLN A 6 54.65 40.91 29.97
N LEU A 7 55.74 40.43 29.37
CA LEU A 7 55.68 39.62 28.14
C LEU A 7 54.94 38.30 28.36
N ALA A 8 55.20 37.60 29.47
CA ALA A 8 54.50 36.36 29.82
C ALA A 8 53.00 36.58 30.08
N THR A 9 52.59 37.72 30.64
CA THR A 9 51.16 38.04 30.78
C THR A 9 50.47 38.34 29.45
N ILE A 10 51.17 38.93 28.47
CA ILE A 10 50.60 39.22 27.15
C ILE A 10 50.44 37.92 26.36
N GLU A 11 51.45 37.06 26.36
CA GLU A 11 51.41 35.75 25.69
C GLU A 11 50.29 34.86 26.25
N ASN A 12 50.10 34.86 27.57
CA ASN A 12 49.02 34.11 28.21
C ASN A 12 47.62 34.70 27.91
N ASP A 13 47.50 36.02 27.76
CA ASP A 13 46.22 36.67 27.40
C ASP A 13 45.85 36.41 25.93
N ASP A 14 46.84 36.43 25.03
CA ASP A 14 46.67 36.07 23.62
C ASP A 14 46.28 34.59 23.48
N ASP A 15 46.95 33.66 24.17
CA ASP A 15 46.60 32.23 24.16
C ASP A 15 45.17 31.96 24.66
N ILE A 16 44.75 32.64 25.73
CA ILE A 16 43.38 32.56 26.24
C ILE A 16 42.39 33.04 25.17
N ARG A 17 42.71 34.13 24.48
CA ARG A 17 41.87 34.69 23.40
C ARG A 17 41.72 33.72 22.23
N TRP A 18 42.82 33.16 21.74
CA TRP A 18 42.82 32.16 20.67
C TRP A 18 41.99 30.92 21.03
N ASN A 19 42.08 30.45 22.27
CA ASN A 19 41.31 29.30 22.75
C ASN A 19 39.80 29.61 22.83
N GLN A 20 39.43 30.82 23.27
CA GLN A 20 38.02 31.26 23.28
C GLN A 20 37.45 31.37 21.86
N GLU A 21 38.25 31.80 20.89
CA GLU A 21 37.85 31.92 19.48
C GLU A 21 37.66 30.54 18.83
N GLN A 22 38.57 29.60 19.08
CA GLN A 22 38.43 28.19 18.66
C GLN A 22 37.18 27.53 19.23
N LEU A 23 36.92 27.71 20.53
CA LEU A 23 35.72 27.18 21.19
C LEU A 23 34.42 27.79 20.64
N LYS A 24 34.48 29.05 20.19
CA LYS A 24 33.35 29.73 19.57
C LYS A 24 33.07 29.15 18.18
N ASP A 25 34.10 28.95 17.37
CA ASP A 25 34.00 28.34 16.04
C ASP A 25 33.52 26.88 16.09
N GLU A 26 33.99 26.09 17.06
CA GLU A 26 33.52 24.72 17.27
C GLU A 26 32.04 24.66 17.68
N ASN A 27 31.63 25.53 18.61
CA ASN A 27 30.23 25.64 19.01
C ASN A 27 29.34 26.09 17.83
N GLU A 28 29.84 27.02 17.01
CA GLU A 28 29.11 27.51 15.84
C GLU A 28 28.91 26.38 14.82
N LYS A 29 29.98 25.64 14.50
CA LYS A 29 29.92 24.45 13.64
C LYS A 29 28.94 23.39 14.16
N GLN A 30 28.96 23.10 15.47
CA GLN A 30 28.00 22.18 16.07
C GLN A 30 26.55 22.69 15.97
N THR A 31 26.31 23.98 16.14
CA THR A 31 24.98 24.57 15.94
C THR A 31 24.51 24.49 14.49
N TRP A 32 25.42 24.67 13.52
CA TRP A 32 25.13 24.49 12.09
C TRP A 32 24.77 23.04 11.75
N GLU A 33 25.54 22.07 12.23
CA GLU A 33 25.28 20.63 12.01
C GLU A 33 23.95 20.19 12.65
N ARG A 34 23.69 20.64 13.88
CA ARG A 34 22.42 20.37 14.57
C ARG A 34 21.23 20.98 13.83
N SER A 35 21.38 22.18 13.28
CA SER A 35 20.32 22.84 12.51
C SER A 35 20.04 22.11 11.20
N ARG A 36 21.08 21.62 10.52
CA ARG A 36 20.96 20.81 9.30
C ARG A 36 20.28 19.46 9.55
N LEU A 37 20.66 18.76 10.62
CA LEU A 37 19.98 17.50 11.00
C LEU A 37 18.51 17.75 11.38
N LEU A 38 18.21 18.88 12.03
CA LEU A 38 16.84 19.24 12.36
C LEU A 38 16.01 19.59 11.12
N SER A 39 16.59 20.24 10.11
CA SER A 39 15.90 20.47 8.83
C SER A 39 15.65 19.15 8.10
N ASP A 40 16.64 18.26 8.02
CA ASP A 40 16.50 16.95 7.35
C ASP A 40 15.43 16.08 8.06
N ILE A 41 15.43 16.07 9.39
CA ILE A 41 14.38 15.38 10.17
C ILE A 41 13.01 16.02 9.96
N GLN A 42 12.94 17.36 9.84
CA GLN A 42 11.69 18.06 9.55
C GLN A 42 11.17 17.74 8.15
N ASP A 43 12.03 17.64 7.16
CA ASP A 43 11.66 17.33 5.78
C ASP A 43 11.20 15.88 5.62
N VAL A 44 11.92 14.92 6.20
CA VAL A 44 11.48 13.51 6.27
C VAL A 44 10.14 13.37 7.01
N LYS A 45 9.94 14.15 8.08
CA LYS A 45 8.68 14.15 8.84
C LYS A 45 7.56 14.83 8.06
N ARG A 46 7.87 15.81 7.20
CA ARG A 46 6.92 16.50 6.32
C ARG A 46 6.51 15.59 5.16
N GLU A 47 7.43 14.88 4.54
CA GLU A 47 7.16 13.84 3.54
C GLU A 47 6.30 12.70 4.12
N LYS A 48 6.67 12.17 5.30
CA LYS A 48 5.85 11.16 5.99
C LYS A 48 4.46 11.70 6.38
N LYS A 49 4.32 12.98 6.72
CA LYS A 49 3.00 13.61 6.98
C LYS A 49 2.16 13.76 5.71
N ILE A 50 2.76 14.00 4.56
CA ILE A 50 2.06 14.05 3.26
C ILE A 50 1.57 12.64 2.89
N ALA A 51 2.40 11.60 3.13
CA ALA A 51 2.03 10.20 2.94
C ALA A 51 0.95 9.70 3.93
N LEU A 52 0.92 10.23 5.17
CA LEU A 52 -0.01 9.83 6.24
C LEU A 52 -1.22 10.77 6.40
N SER A 53 -1.44 11.71 5.47
CA SER A 53 -2.58 12.63 5.54
C SER A 53 -3.90 11.91 5.22
N PRO A 54 -5.00 12.11 5.97
CA PRO A 54 -6.33 11.55 5.69
C PRO A 54 -6.89 11.97 4.31
N SER A 55 -6.19 12.85 3.60
CA SER A 55 -6.44 13.27 2.22
C SER A 55 -6.32 12.14 1.17
N GLY A 56 -5.53 11.09 1.42
CA GLY A 56 -5.33 10.00 0.45
C GLY A 56 -6.62 9.31 0.01
N TYR A 57 -7.54 9.06 0.94
CA TYR A 57 -8.86 8.49 0.64
C TYR A 57 -9.75 9.44 -0.16
N HIS A 58 -9.69 10.74 0.13
CA HIS A 58 -10.44 11.75 -0.63
C HIS A 58 -9.92 11.88 -2.07
N ILE A 59 -8.61 11.78 -2.27
CA ILE A 59 -8.00 11.76 -3.61
C ILE A 59 -8.40 10.49 -4.35
N PHE A 60 -8.35 9.33 -3.70
CA PHE A 60 -8.79 8.06 -4.26
C PHE A 60 -10.27 8.08 -4.65
N LEU A 61 -11.16 8.53 -3.76
CA LEU A 61 -12.58 8.69 -4.03
C LEU A 61 -12.84 9.70 -5.14
N LYS A 62 -12.06 10.78 -5.24
CA LYS A 62 -12.15 11.76 -6.31
C LYS A 62 -11.72 11.18 -7.65
N ILE A 63 -10.68 10.37 -7.69
CA ILE A 63 -10.25 9.62 -8.88
C ILE A 63 -11.32 8.62 -9.29
N LEU A 64 -11.92 7.90 -8.33
CA LEU A 64 -13.02 6.98 -8.58
C LEU A 64 -14.28 7.70 -9.08
N ALA A 65 -14.56 8.89 -8.54
CA ALA A 65 -15.66 9.74 -8.98
C ALA A 65 -15.47 10.26 -10.42
N MET A 66 -14.25 10.33 -10.94
CA MET A 66 -14.00 10.62 -12.36
C MET A 66 -14.37 9.45 -13.29
N ASN A 67 -14.64 8.26 -12.73
CA ASN A 67 -15.05 7.08 -13.49
C ASN A 67 -16.58 6.96 -13.72
N ARG A 68 -17.34 8.01 -13.42
CA ARG A 68 -18.81 8.12 -13.67
C ARG A 68 -19.29 7.60 -15.05
N PRO A 69 -18.62 7.85 -16.19
CA PRO A 69 -19.15 7.40 -17.48
C PRO A 69 -19.13 5.87 -17.67
N GLU A 70 -18.40 5.10 -16.84
CA GLU A 70 -18.28 3.63 -16.96
C GLU A 70 -18.87 2.89 -15.75
N TRP A 71 -19.78 3.55 -15.04
CA TRP A 71 -20.42 2.99 -13.85
C TRP A 71 -21.12 1.65 -14.10
N THR A 72 -21.60 1.41 -15.32
CA THR A 72 -22.25 0.15 -15.71
C THR A 72 -21.28 -1.03 -15.72
N ILE A 73 -20.08 -0.85 -16.25
CA ILE A 73 -19.03 -1.90 -16.29
C ILE A 73 -18.57 -2.22 -14.87
N ILE A 74 -18.41 -1.19 -14.05
CA ILE A 74 -18.06 -1.34 -12.63
C ILE A 74 -19.17 -2.08 -11.89
N LEU A 75 -20.44 -1.76 -12.15
CA LEU A 75 -21.58 -2.43 -11.52
C LEU A 75 -21.63 -3.91 -11.88
N VAL A 76 -21.43 -4.25 -13.16
CA VAL A 76 -21.30 -5.64 -13.61
C VAL A 76 -20.14 -6.34 -12.90
N GLY A 77 -18.99 -5.67 -12.77
CA GLY A 77 -17.85 -6.16 -12.00
C GLY A 77 -18.17 -6.41 -10.54
N CYS A 78 -18.87 -5.49 -9.87
CA CYS A 78 -19.28 -5.64 -8.47
C CYS A 78 -20.25 -6.81 -8.26
N VAL A 79 -21.22 -6.99 -9.15
CA VAL A 79 -22.12 -8.15 -9.12
C VAL A 79 -21.33 -9.45 -9.30
N ALA A 80 -20.36 -9.46 -10.21
CA ALA A 80 -19.46 -10.60 -10.39
C ALA A 80 -18.58 -10.87 -9.15
N CYS A 81 -18.08 -9.85 -8.45
CA CYS A 81 -17.38 -10.00 -7.16
C CYS A 81 -18.28 -10.63 -6.09
N LEU A 82 -19.55 -10.21 -6.03
CA LEU A 82 -20.51 -10.74 -5.05
C LEU A 82 -20.78 -12.23 -5.28
N THR A 83 -21.07 -12.62 -6.53
CA THR A 83 -21.30 -14.03 -6.88
C THR A 83 -20.05 -14.88 -6.70
N SER A 84 -18.89 -14.34 -7.06
CA SER A 84 -17.57 -14.96 -6.86
C SER A 84 -17.27 -15.26 -5.39
N GLY A 85 -17.54 -14.31 -4.49
CA GLY A 85 -17.40 -14.52 -3.04
C GLY A 85 -18.35 -15.59 -2.51
N ALA A 86 -19.62 -15.58 -2.96
CA ALA A 86 -20.59 -16.61 -2.61
C ALA A 86 -20.17 -18.00 -3.08
N LEU A 87 -19.65 -18.12 -4.30
CA LEU A 87 -19.14 -19.39 -4.84
C LEU A 87 -17.98 -19.94 -4.03
N GLN A 88 -17.07 -19.07 -3.56
CA GLN A 88 -15.97 -19.48 -2.69
C GLN A 88 -16.49 -20.04 -1.36
N SER A 89 -17.50 -19.40 -0.77
CA SER A 89 -18.15 -19.87 0.44
C SER A 89 -18.89 -21.20 0.24
N ILE A 90 -19.60 -21.38 -0.88
CA ILE A 90 -20.23 -22.66 -1.26
C ILE A 90 -19.16 -23.76 -1.44
N GLY A 91 -18.02 -23.43 -2.05
CA GLY A 91 -16.91 -24.37 -2.23
C GLY A 91 -16.38 -24.92 -0.90
N ILE A 92 -16.33 -24.10 0.16
CA ILE A 92 -15.95 -24.53 1.50
C ILE A 92 -16.99 -25.50 2.07
N VAL A 93 -18.29 -25.24 1.89
CA VAL A 93 -19.35 -26.14 2.37
C VAL A 93 -19.29 -27.51 1.66
N LEU A 94 -19.06 -27.51 0.35
CA LEU A 94 -18.87 -28.76 -0.40
C LEU A 94 -17.65 -29.56 0.09
N LEU A 95 -16.58 -28.87 0.47
CA LEU A 95 -15.40 -29.52 1.06
C LEU A 95 -15.73 -30.17 2.41
N ILE A 96 -16.50 -29.48 3.26
CA ILE A 96 -16.95 -30.03 4.55
C ILE A 96 -17.81 -31.27 4.32
N GLU A 97 -18.75 -31.22 3.38
CA GLU A 97 -19.60 -32.36 3.04
C GLU A 97 -18.81 -33.55 2.52
N MET A 98 -17.74 -33.29 1.75
CA MET A 98 -16.81 -34.32 1.31
C MET A 98 -16.13 -35.00 2.50
N VAL A 99 -15.67 -34.25 3.50
CA VAL A 99 -15.07 -34.81 4.73
C VAL A 99 -16.10 -35.65 5.49
N ASN A 100 -17.32 -35.15 5.65
CA ASN A 100 -18.41 -35.88 6.31
C ASN A 100 -18.74 -37.20 5.58
N ALA A 101 -18.73 -37.20 4.25
CA ALA A 101 -18.96 -38.42 3.46
C ALA A 101 -17.87 -39.48 3.70
N PHE A 102 -16.63 -39.09 3.98
CA PHE A 102 -15.57 -40.04 4.35
C PHE A 102 -15.72 -40.60 5.77
N GLU A 103 -16.18 -39.79 6.71
CA GLU A 103 -16.27 -40.15 8.12
C GLU A 103 -17.49 -41.04 8.42
N TYR A 104 -18.67 -40.71 7.88
CA TYR A 104 -19.93 -41.34 8.30
C TYR A 104 -20.47 -42.41 7.32
N CYS A 105 -19.98 -42.51 6.08
CA CYS A 105 -20.56 -43.46 5.11
C CYS A 105 -19.98 -44.87 5.16
N THR A 106 -20.90 -45.86 5.12
CA THR A 106 -20.62 -47.28 4.91
C THR A 106 -19.99 -47.53 3.53
N TYR A 107 -19.13 -48.57 3.44
CA TYR A 107 -18.28 -48.86 2.27
C TYR A 107 -19.04 -48.95 0.92
N ALA A 108 -20.28 -49.45 0.93
CA ALA A 108 -21.08 -49.64 -0.29
C ALA A 108 -21.69 -48.35 -0.86
N GLN A 109 -21.96 -47.33 -0.02
CA GLN A 109 -22.60 -46.07 -0.44
C GLN A 109 -21.63 -44.89 -0.59
N ARG A 110 -20.42 -45.01 -0.04
CA ARG A 110 -19.37 -43.99 -0.10
C ARG A 110 -18.99 -43.61 -1.52
N SER A 111 -18.83 -44.59 -2.41
CA SER A 111 -18.37 -44.34 -3.80
C SER A 111 -19.33 -43.43 -4.55
N HIS A 112 -20.64 -43.69 -4.47
CA HIS A 112 -21.64 -42.90 -5.18
C HIS A 112 -21.75 -41.47 -4.64
N GLN A 113 -21.74 -41.27 -3.32
CA GLN A 113 -21.82 -39.93 -2.72
C GLN A 113 -20.57 -39.09 -3.02
N VAL A 114 -19.38 -39.67 -2.90
CA VAL A 114 -18.12 -38.96 -3.20
C VAL A 114 -18.04 -38.56 -4.67
N ILE A 115 -18.47 -39.44 -5.60
CA ILE A 115 -18.53 -39.10 -7.03
C ILE A 115 -19.50 -37.95 -7.29
N MET A 116 -20.69 -37.96 -6.67
CA MET A 116 -21.66 -36.87 -6.80
C MET A 116 -21.09 -35.52 -6.30
N ILE A 117 -20.47 -35.51 -5.11
CA ILE A 117 -19.85 -34.29 -4.56
C ILE A 117 -18.69 -33.82 -5.44
N ALA A 118 -17.86 -34.74 -5.95
CA ALA A 118 -16.77 -34.42 -6.86
C ALA A 118 -17.27 -33.79 -8.18
N LEU A 119 -18.37 -34.31 -8.75
CA LEU A 119 -18.99 -33.74 -9.95
C LEU A 119 -19.57 -32.34 -9.69
N LEU A 120 -20.20 -32.11 -8.54
CA LEU A 120 -20.68 -30.78 -8.13
C LEU A 120 -19.52 -29.79 -7.96
N PHE A 121 -18.42 -30.23 -7.35
CA PHE A 121 -17.22 -29.41 -7.20
C PHE A 121 -16.59 -29.03 -8.54
N LEU A 122 -16.57 -29.97 -9.49
CA LEU A 122 -16.09 -29.73 -10.85
C LEU A 122 -16.99 -28.72 -11.59
N LEU A 123 -18.31 -28.89 -11.53
CA LEU A 123 -19.27 -27.96 -12.14
C LEU A 123 -19.13 -26.54 -11.57
N LEU A 124 -19.02 -26.44 -10.24
CA LEU A 124 -18.84 -25.18 -9.53
C LEU A 124 -17.51 -24.49 -9.93
N SER A 125 -16.43 -25.26 -10.06
CA SER A 125 -15.11 -24.74 -10.45
C SER A 125 -15.13 -24.16 -11.87
N VAL A 126 -15.77 -24.85 -12.80
CA VAL A 126 -15.95 -24.35 -14.18
C VAL A 126 -16.78 -23.06 -14.18
N GLY A 127 -17.90 -23.02 -13.45
CA GLY A 127 -18.71 -21.81 -13.31
C GLY A 127 -17.96 -20.64 -12.69
N CYS A 128 -17.15 -20.91 -11.66
CA CYS A 128 -16.32 -19.91 -11.00
C CYS A 128 -15.31 -19.30 -11.97
N LEU A 129 -14.65 -20.11 -12.81
CA LEU A 129 -13.69 -19.63 -13.80
C LEU A 129 -14.32 -18.59 -14.75
N PHE A 130 -15.53 -18.84 -15.25
CA PHE A 130 -16.23 -17.88 -16.12
C PHE A 130 -16.59 -16.58 -15.40
N ILE A 131 -17.12 -16.67 -14.18
CA ILE A 131 -17.50 -15.48 -13.38
C ILE A 131 -16.28 -14.64 -13.04
N ARG A 132 -15.19 -15.29 -12.61
CA ARG A 132 -13.91 -14.66 -12.30
C ARG A 132 -13.31 -13.98 -13.53
N PHE A 133 -13.37 -14.63 -14.69
CA PHE A 133 -12.91 -14.04 -15.93
C PHE A 133 -13.68 -12.74 -16.26
N ILE A 134 -15.01 -12.75 -16.12
CA ILE A 134 -15.85 -11.56 -16.32
C ILE A 134 -15.50 -10.47 -15.30
N GLN A 135 -15.34 -10.83 -14.02
CA GLN A 135 -14.94 -9.92 -12.94
C GLN A 135 -13.62 -9.20 -13.28
N PHE A 136 -12.54 -9.97 -13.54
CA PHE A 136 -11.22 -9.40 -13.81
C PHE A 136 -11.20 -8.57 -15.08
N THR A 137 -11.87 -9.02 -16.15
CA THR A 137 -11.91 -8.27 -17.41
C THR A 137 -12.70 -6.96 -17.28
N ALA A 138 -13.83 -6.96 -16.58
CA ALA A 138 -14.62 -5.75 -16.34
C ALA A 138 -13.81 -4.68 -15.59
N PHE A 139 -13.14 -5.06 -14.49
CA PHE A 139 -12.30 -4.12 -13.73
C PHE A 139 -11.03 -3.70 -14.49
N ALA A 140 -10.42 -4.59 -15.29
CA ALA A 140 -9.28 -4.25 -16.13
C ALA A 140 -9.64 -3.22 -17.20
N VAL A 141 -10.79 -3.40 -17.88
CA VAL A 141 -11.30 -2.46 -18.88
C VAL A 141 -11.60 -1.11 -18.22
N ALA A 142 -12.36 -1.09 -17.12
CA ALA A 142 -12.70 0.13 -16.40
C ALA A 142 -11.45 0.89 -15.91
N GLY A 143 -10.44 0.16 -15.40
CA GLY A 143 -9.17 0.73 -14.96
C GLY A 143 -8.35 1.33 -16.12
N SER A 144 -8.28 0.64 -17.26
CA SER A 144 -7.56 1.13 -18.44
C SER A 144 -8.17 2.41 -19.02
N LYS A 145 -9.50 2.48 -19.09
CA LYS A 145 -10.22 3.65 -19.58
C LYS A 145 -10.08 4.87 -18.67
N LEU A 146 -10.17 4.65 -17.35
CA LEU A 146 -9.92 5.71 -16.37
C LEU A 146 -8.49 6.24 -16.51
N THR A 147 -7.52 5.35 -16.61
CA THR A 147 -6.09 5.69 -16.78
C THR A 147 -5.86 6.50 -18.06
N GLN A 148 -6.48 6.09 -19.18
CA GLN A 148 -6.39 6.82 -20.45
C GLN A 148 -6.91 8.26 -20.33
N ARG A 149 -8.04 8.47 -19.64
CA ARG A 149 -8.60 9.82 -19.41
C ARG A 149 -7.69 10.67 -18.53
N VAL A 150 -7.18 10.10 -17.44
CA VAL A 150 -6.27 10.82 -16.54
C VAL A 150 -4.99 11.20 -17.27
N ARG A 151 -4.39 10.27 -18.03
CA ARG A 151 -3.19 10.53 -18.83
C ARG A 151 -3.41 11.63 -19.88
N SER A 152 -4.54 11.63 -20.58
CA SER A 152 -4.86 12.67 -21.57
C SER A 152 -5.02 14.05 -20.92
N LYS A 153 -5.70 14.13 -19.77
CA LYS A 153 -5.82 15.40 -19.02
C LYS A 153 -4.49 15.87 -18.47
N ALA A 154 -3.71 14.98 -17.86
CA ALA A 154 -2.39 15.29 -17.32
C ALA A 154 -1.44 15.82 -18.41
N PHE A 155 -1.41 15.17 -19.57
CA PHE A 155 -0.63 15.63 -20.72
C PHE A 155 -1.10 17.00 -21.22
N THR A 156 -2.41 17.23 -21.29
CA THR A 156 -2.97 18.54 -21.68
C THR A 156 -2.59 19.65 -20.69
N CYS A 157 -2.58 19.35 -19.39
CA CYS A 157 -2.12 20.29 -18.36
C CYS A 157 -0.63 20.58 -18.49
N LEU A 158 0.18 19.54 -18.75
CA LEU A 158 1.62 19.67 -18.92
C LEU A 158 1.97 20.55 -20.13
N LEU A 159 1.25 20.44 -21.25
CA LEU A 159 1.43 21.30 -22.42
C LEU A 159 1.03 22.77 -22.20
N ARG A 160 0.25 23.08 -21.16
CA ARG A 160 -0.16 24.45 -20.81
C ARG A 160 0.80 25.14 -19.85
N GLN A 161 1.83 24.43 -19.41
CA GLN A 161 2.81 24.94 -18.47
C GLN A 161 3.81 25.89 -19.16
N GLU A 162 4.32 26.86 -18.41
CA GLU A 162 5.30 27.84 -18.92
C GLU A 162 6.64 27.20 -19.28
N VAL A 163 7.39 27.81 -20.21
CA VAL A 163 8.69 27.28 -20.67
C VAL A 163 9.70 27.19 -19.51
N ALA A 164 9.68 28.15 -18.58
CA ALA A 164 10.54 28.16 -17.41
C ALA A 164 10.37 26.93 -16.50
N TYR A 165 9.21 26.27 -16.53
CA TYR A 165 9.00 25.01 -15.78
C TYR A 165 9.85 23.86 -16.33
N PHE A 166 10.09 23.84 -17.64
CA PHE A 166 10.87 22.80 -18.31
C PHE A 166 12.39 23.05 -18.26
N ASP A 167 12.81 24.24 -17.83
CA ASP A 167 14.23 24.57 -17.64
C ASP A 167 14.82 23.92 -16.37
N GLU A 168 13.97 23.50 -15.43
CA GLU A 168 14.41 22.79 -14.22
C GLU A 168 14.87 21.37 -14.58
N PRO A 169 16.08 20.92 -14.15
CA PRO A 169 16.61 19.59 -14.45
C PRO A 169 15.68 18.44 -14.02
N GLU A 170 14.89 18.63 -12.96
CA GLU A 170 13.90 17.65 -12.49
C GLU A 170 12.68 17.51 -13.40
N ASN A 171 12.36 18.55 -14.17
CA ASN A 171 11.20 18.66 -15.05
C ASN A 171 11.59 18.53 -16.53
N SER A 172 12.72 17.90 -16.81
CA SER A 172 13.08 17.51 -18.18
C SER A 172 11.94 16.73 -18.82
N SER A 173 11.69 16.97 -20.10
CA SER A 173 10.61 16.32 -20.87
C SER A 173 10.67 14.78 -20.81
N GLY A 174 11.87 14.20 -20.75
CA GLY A 174 12.08 12.77 -20.56
C GLY A 174 11.69 12.28 -19.17
N ALA A 175 12.08 13.02 -18.12
CA ALA A 175 11.76 12.69 -16.74
C ALA A 175 10.24 12.79 -16.47
N LEU A 176 9.58 13.84 -16.98
CA LEU A 176 8.14 14.02 -16.88
C LEU A 176 7.36 12.92 -17.61
N CYS A 177 7.80 12.52 -18.81
CA CYS A 177 7.16 11.44 -19.56
C CYS A 177 7.28 10.10 -18.82
N ALA A 178 8.46 9.82 -18.23
CA ALA A 178 8.68 8.63 -17.41
C ALA A 178 7.79 8.62 -16.16
N ARG A 179 7.73 9.74 -15.43
CA ARG A 179 6.86 9.92 -14.25
C ARG A 179 5.39 9.72 -14.62
N LEU A 180 4.92 10.38 -15.67
CA LEU A 180 3.53 10.26 -16.13
C LEU A 180 3.17 8.82 -16.54
N SER A 181 4.10 8.08 -17.14
CA SER A 181 3.89 6.67 -17.48
C SER A 181 3.81 5.79 -16.24
N SER A 182 4.72 6.00 -15.27
CA SER A 182 4.73 5.26 -14.00
C SER A 182 3.46 5.51 -13.19
N ASP A 183 3.07 6.79 -13.03
CA ASP A 183 1.86 7.20 -12.32
C ASP A 183 0.60 6.62 -12.99
N ALA A 184 0.55 6.60 -14.32
CA ALA A 184 -0.55 5.99 -15.05
C ALA A 184 -0.66 4.48 -14.79
N MET A 185 0.46 3.75 -14.77
CA MET A 185 0.45 2.32 -14.45
C MET A 185 0.00 2.06 -13.01
N ALA A 186 0.49 2.84 -12.05
CA ALA A 186 0.08 2.76 -10.65
C ALA A 186 -1.43 3.01 -10.50
N LEU A 187 -1.97 4.02 -11.19
CA LEU A 187 -3.42 4.32 -11.19
C LEU A 187 -4.25 3.19 -11.78
N GLN A 188 -3.79 2.56 -12.86
CA GLN A 188 -4.46 1.42 -13.48
C GLN A 188 -4.53 0.23 -12.53
N GLU A 189 -3.43 -0.07 -11.85
CA GLU A 189 -3.35 -1.16 -10.88
C GLU A 189 -4.27 -0.92 -9.67
N MET A 190 -4.23 0.31 -9.13
CA MET A 190 -5.06 0.71 -7.99
C MET A 190 -6.55 0.67 -8.33
N SER A 191 -6.93 1.19 -9.50
CA SER A 191 -8.35 1.31 -9.89
C SER A 191 -8.92 0.06 -10.54
N GLY A 192 -8.09 -0.83 -11.10
CA GLY A 192 -8.53 -2.09 -11.68
C GLY A 192 -8.43 -3.24 -10.68
N THR A 193 -7.22 -3.78 -10.56
CA THR A 193 -6.96 -5.02 -9.82
C THR A 193 -7.21 -4.87 -8.32
N ARG A 194 -6.70 -3.81 -7.69
CA ARG A 194 -6.82 -3.65 -6.23
C ARG A 194 -8.26 -3.43 -5.80
N LEU A 195 -9.03 -2.65 -6.56
CA LEU A 195 -10.45 -2.47 -6.28
C LEU A 195 -11.24 -3.78 -6.36
N SER A 196 -11.01 -4.58 -7.40
CA SER A 196 -11.66 -5.90 -7.54
C SER A 196 -11.40 -6.77 -6.30
N ILE A 197 -10.13 -6.84 -5.86
CA ILE A 197 -9.72 -7.63 -4.68
C ILE A 197 -10.37 -7.09 -3.40
N ILE A 198 -10.46 -5.76 -3.22
CA ILE A 198 -11.08 -5.16 -2.04
C ILE A 198 -12.56 -5.55 -1.97
N VAL A 199 -13.31 -5.32 -3.05
CA VAL A 199 -14.75 -5.63 -3.11
C VAL A 199 -15.01 -7.13 -2.91
N GLU A 200 -14.19 -7.97 -3.54
CA GLU A 200 -14.28 -9.42 -3.39
C GLU A 200 -13.97 -9.88 -1.96
N THR A 201 -12.95 -9.31 -1.33
CA THR A 201 -12.58 -9.64 0.06
C THR A 201 -13.71 -9.29 1.02
N PHE A 202 -14.37 -8.14 0.83
CA PHE A 202 -15.55 -7.79 1.60
C PHE A 202 -16.71 -8.77 1.37
N SER A 203 -16.93 -9.18 0.12
CA SER A 203 -17.93 -10.20 -0.21
C SER A 203 -17.63 -11.53 0.49
N MET A 204 -16.42 -12.05 0.34
CA MET A 204 -15.96 -13.29 0.97
C MET A 204 -16.10 -13.24 2.49
N LEU A 205 -15.71 -12.12 3.11
CA LEU A 205 -15.83 -11.92 4.55
C LEU A 205 -17.30 -11.90 4.99
N ALA A 206 -18.17 -11.23 4.25
CA ALA A 206 -19.61 -11.18 4.54
C ALA A 206 -20.24 -12.58 4.45
N PHE A 207 -20.01 -13.32 3.37
CA PHE A 207 -20.54 -14.68 3.21
C PHE A 207 -19.91 -15.67 4.21
N GLY A 208 -18.62 -15.55 4.49
CA GLY A 208 -17.92 -16.40 5.45
C GLY A 208 -18.45 -16.23 6.87
N ILE A 209 -18.62 -15.00 7.33
CA ILE A 209 -19.21 -14.71 8.65
C ILE A 209 -20.67 -15.17 8.71
N SER A 210 -21.44 -14.92 7.64
CA SER A 210 -22.86 -15.33 7.57
C SER A 210 -23.01 -16.85 7.66
N LEU A 211 -22.19 -17.62 6.92
CA LEU A 211 -22.18 -19.08 7.02
C LEU A 211 -21.70 -19.56 8.39
N GLY A 212 -20.70 -18.90 8.98
CA GLY A 212 -20.24 -19.23 10.33
C GLY A 212 -21.38 -19.14 11.35
N PHE A 213 -22.12 -18.03 11.35
CA PHE A 213 -23.27 -17.85 12.25
C PHE A 213 -24.38 -18.88 11.99
N TYR A 214 -24.57 -19.30 10.74
CA TYR A 214 -25.55 -20.32 10.38
C TYR A 214 -25.22 -21.69 11.01
N PHE A 215 -23.96 -22.12 10.99
CA PHE A 215 -23.56 -23.42 11.54
C PHE A 215 -23.39 -23.40 13.06
N SER A 216 -22.60 -22.47 13.59
CA SER A 216 -22.36 -22.36 15.04
C SER A 216 -22.00 -20.94 15.42
N TRP A 217 -22.93 -20.28 16.11
CA TRP A 217 -22.74 -18.92 16.57
C TRP A 217 -21.66 -18.79 17.66
N HIS A 218 -21.46 -19.81 18.49
CA HIS A 218 -20.45 -19.79 19.55
C HIS A 218 -19.02 -19.80 18.97
N LEU A 219 -18.74 -20.72 18.03
CA LEU A 219 -17.42 -20.81 17.40
C LEU A 219 -17.11 -19.57 16.57
N THR A 220 -18.12 -19.03 15.88
CA THR A 220 -17.97 -17.84 15.05
C THR A 220 -17.65 -16.60 15.87
N LEU A 221 -18.27 -16.40 17.03
CA LEU A 221 -17.94 -15.27 17.92
C LEU A 221 -16.48 -15.32 18.40
N ILE A 222 -15.96 -16.51 18.70
CA ILE A 222 -14.55 -16.67 19.09
C ILE A 222 -13.65 -16.22 17.93
N VAL A 223 -13.92 -16.68 16.70
CA VAL A 223 -13.15 -16.28 15.52
C VAL A 223 -13.24 -14.78 15.28
N CYS A 224 -14.42 -14.17 15.41
CA CYS A 224 -14.60 -12.72 15.27
C CYS A 224 -13.76 -11.90 16.27
N VAL A 225 -13.53 -12.40 17.48
CA VAL A 225 -12.64 -11.75 18.46
C VAL A 225 -11.16 -11.95 18.13
N VAL A 226 -10.79 -13.09 17.55
CA VAL A 226 -9.39 -13.40 17.18
C VAL A 226 -8.96 -12.68 15.90
N LEU A 227 -9.86 -12.49 14.93
CA LEU A 227 -9.58 -11.79 13.67
C LEU A 227 -8.90 -10.41 13.83
N PRO A 228 -9.39 -9.47 14.67
CA PRO A 228 -8.74 -8.18 14.86
C PRO A 228 -7.35 -8.30 15.50
N ILE A 229 -7.11 -9.31 16.34
CA ILE A 229 -5.78 -9.56 16.93
C ILE A 229 -4.80 -9.97 15.84
N ILE A 230 -5.22 -10.83 14.91
CA ILE A 230 -4.40 -11.23 13.75
C ILE A 230 -4.10 -10.00 12.87
N ILE A 231 -5.11 -9.18 12.57
CA ILE A 231 -4.93 -7.96 11.78
C ILE A 231 -3.93 -7.02 12.45
N ALA A 232 -4.03 -6.82 13.77
CA ALA A 232 -3.09 -5.99 14.51
C ALA A 232 -1.64 -6.54 14.42
N GLY A 233 -1.48 -7.86 14.49
CA GLY A 233 -0.19 -8.53 14.27
C GLY A 233 0.37 -8.30 12.87
N CYS A 234 -0.46 -8.43 11.82
CA CYS A 234 -0.06 -8.14 10.45
C CYS A 234 0.33 -6.68 10.24
N VAL A 235 -0.41 -5.73 10.83
CA VAL A 235 -0.08 -4.30 10.74
C VAL A 235 1.26 -4.01 11.42
N LEU A 236 1.53 -4.64 12.56
CA LEU A 236 2.81 -4.51 13.24
C LEU A 236 3.95 -5.06 12.37
N ASP A 237 3.77 -6.22 11.74
CA ASP A 237 4.77 -6.81 10.85
C ASP A 237 5.06 -5.90 9.64
N ILE A 238 4.03 -5.38 8.97
CA ILE A 238 4.19 -4.41 7.87
C ILE A 238 4.95 -3.16 8.35
N TYR A 239 4.61 -2.65 9.53
CA TYR A 239 5.29 -1.48 10.11
C TYR A 239 6.78 -1.76 10.37
N LEU A 240 7.11 -2.96 10.88
CA LEU A 240 8.49 -3.37 11.09
C LEU A 240 9.24 -3.52 9.77
N GLN A 241 8.64 -4.12 8.74
CA GLN A 241 9.26 -4.26 7.43
C GLN A 241 9.56 -2.92 6.77
N MET A 242 8.64 -1.96 6.85
CA MET A 242 8.89 -0.59 6.37
C MET A 242 10.06 0.06 7.11
N LYS A 243 10.09 -0.08 8.44
CA LYS A 243 11.17 0.48 9.26
C LYS A 243 12.52 -0.18 8.97
N VAL A 244 12.54 -1.48 8.72
CA VAL A 244 13.74 -2.20 8.29
C VAL A 244 14.18 -1.68 6.93
N SER A 245 13.27 -1.57 5.95
CA SER A 245 13.59 -1.10 4.60
C SER A 245 14.16 0.32 4.57
N ASP A 246 13.63 1.22 5.40
CA ASP A 246 14.18 2.58 5.59
C ASP A 246 15.62 2.51 6.13
N ALA A 247 15.88 1.63 7.11
CA ALA A 247 17.21 1.46 7.70
C ALA A 247 18.21 0.84 6.70
N THR A 248 17.79 -0.13 5.88
CA THR A 248 18.63 -0.70 4.82
C THR A 248 18.95 0.33 3.73
N GLY A 249 18.00 1.19 3.37
CA GLY A 249 18.22 2.26 2.39
C GLY A 249 19.29 3.25 2.83
N LEU A 250 19.23 3.69 4.09
CA LEU A 250 20.24 4.57 4.68
C LEU A 250 21.63 3.91 4.74
N ALA A 251 21.70 2.63 5.11
CA ALA A 251 22.97 1.90 5.18
C ALA A 251 23.64 1.75 3.79
N LEU A 252 22.85 1.52 2.73
CA LEU A 252 23.36 1.44 1.36
C LEU A 252 23.89 2.80 0.88
N GLN A 253 23.21 3.90 1.24
CA GLN A 253 23.64 5.24 0.86
C GLN A 253 24.95 5.65 1.55
N CYS A 254 25.16 5.24 2.81
CA CYS A 254 26.44 5.42 3.51
C CYS A 254 27.57 4.49 2.99
N ALA A 255 27.22 3.35 2.37
CA ALA A 255 28.22 2.45 1.79
C ALA A 255 28.65 2.86 0.37
N SER A 256 27.83 3.66 -0.33
CA SER A 256 28.15 4.19 -1.67
C SER A 256 28.86 5.55 -1.67
N SER A 257 28.97 6.20 -0.51
CA SER A 257 29.69 7.48 -0.29
C SER A 257 31.10 7.23 0.21
#